data_AF-A0A1H0QUP0-F1
#
_entry.id   AF-A0A1H0QUP0-F1
#
_cell.length_a   1.000
_cell.length_b   1.000
_cell.length_c   1.000
_cell.angle_alpha   90.00
_cell.angle_beta   90.00
_cell.angle_gamma   90.00
#
_symmetry.space_group_name_H-M   'P 1'
#
loop_
_entity.id
_entity.type
_entity.pdbx_description
1 polymer ?
#
loop_
_entity_poly.entity_id
_entity_poly.type
_entity_poly.pdbx_seq_one_letter_code
_entity_poly.pdbx_strand_id
1 'polypeptide(L)'
;MTTDDDLLAAARAVAAEDEDRAGVAMLVALLDHTGTATTGTPDPEDRALAGQVQRAWEVLRDADPDTTVQDALAALAHLRLRPTPDVPVSPGAGSLAAWRPGDTDRPDAAARDAEASRVVDAVLHGRHLRVVNWHNTPASHAAELRRELEWYAERFSPVTEAALHSALDTGRWADPRPGVVPAFFDGFASAAQVAAPLCEELGLVGWFYPPTEFLDCPPAQQRAFAAEHDLGVLDEDLPGDAPLAMTWDALADLATRHVVCGHSATHASSASVRTPADVERQVHRPLARLTEVVGRRPAGWAWLGGTPFDPTAPGDAAVAAAGIRLWTSNAAVERLA
;
A
#
# COMPACT_ATOMS: atom_id res chain seq x y z
N MET A 1 21.79 14.48 8.17
CA MET A 1 20.85 15.23 7.31
C MET A 1 20.85 14.54 5.97
N THR A 2 19.69 14.20 5.43
CA THR A 2 19.55 13.68 4.08
C THR A 2 19.96 14.74 3.06
N THR A 3 20.83 14.39 2.13
CA THR A 3 21.26 15.25 1.02
C THR A 3 20.36 15.07 -0.21
N ASP A 4 20.47 15.96 -1.19
CA ASP A 4 19.71 15.82 -2.44
C ASP A 4 20.18 14.57 -3.22
N ASP A 5 21.49 14.28 -3.19
CA ASP A 5 22.06 13.07 -3.78
C ASP A 5 21.51 11.79 -3.13
N ASP A 6 21.33 11.78 -1.80
CA ASP A 6 20.71 10.65 -1.10
C ASP A 6 19.26 10.42 -1.56
N LEU A 7 18.49 11.49 -1.76
CA LEU A 7 17.10 11.41 -2.23
C LEU A 7 17.01 10.88 -3.66
N LEU A 8 17.87 11.37 -4.55
CA LEU A 8 17.92 10.90 -5.94
C LEU A 8 18.37 9.44 -6.03
N ALA A 9 19.34 9.04 -5.21
CA ALA A 9 19.79 7.65 -5.13
C ALA A 9 18.69 6.73 -4.59
N ALA A 10 17.97 7.15 -3.54
CA ALA A 10 16.85 6.40 -2.97
C ALA A 10 15.70 6.27 -3.96
N ALA A 11 15.34 7.34 -4.68
CA ALA A 11 14.30 7.30 -5.71
C ALA A 11 14.64 6.31 -6.83
N ARG A 12 15.90 6.28 -7.29
CA ARG A 12 16.35 5.28 -8.28
C ARG A 12 16.33 3.85 -7.73
N ALA A 13 16.69 3.68 -6.46
CA ALA A 13 16.65 2.36 -5.83
C ALA A 13 15.21 1.84 -5.76
N VAL A 14 14.26 2.69 -5.35
CA VAL A 14 12.83 2.35 -5.32
C VAL A 14 12.29 2.10 -6.74
N ALA A 15 12.59 2.96 -7.71
CA ALA A 15 12.10 2.78 -9.08
C ALA A 15 12.71 1.56 -9.80
N ALA A 16 13.87 1.07 -9.34
CA ALA A 16 14.50 -0.15 -9.83
C ALA A 16 14.16 -1.38 -8.97
N GLU A 17 13.37 -1.22 -7.91
CA GLU A 17 13.00 -2.29 -7.01
C GLU A 17 12.01 -3.24 -7.71
N ASP A 18 12.30 -4.53 -7.59
CA ASP A 18 11.36 -5.57 -7.96
C ASP A 18 10.34 -5.69 -6.81
N GLU A 19 9.24 -4.96 -6.93
CA GLU A 19 8.16 -4.86 -5.93
C GLU A 19 7.52 -6.23 -5.61
N ASP A 20 7.74 -7.21 -6.49
CA ASP A 20 7.28 -8.59 -6.32
C ASP A 20 8.20 -9.40 -5.40
N ARG A 21 9.47 -8.96 -5.25
CA ARG A 21 10.49 -9.65 -4.43
C ARG A 21 10.74 -9.01 -3.08
N ALA A 22 10.38 -7.74 -2.90
CA ALA A 22 10.77 -6.96 -1.74
C ALA A 22 9.68 -6.00 -1.25
N GLY A 23 9.75 -5.68 0.05
CA GLY A 23 8.82 -4.75 0.68
C GLY A 23 9.14 -3.30 0.32
N VAL A 24 8.19 -2.61 -0.31
CA VAL A 24 8.31 -1.18 -0.59
C VAL A 24 7.78 -0.39 0.60
N ALA A 25 8.70 0.21 1.37
CA ALA A 25 8.34 1.09 2.48
C ALA A 25 7.78 2.42 1.97
N MET A 26 6.69 2.85 2.57
CA MET A 26 5.96 4.07 2.23
C MET A 26 5.67 4.89 3.50
N LEU A 27 5.87 6.20 3.41
CA LEU A 27 5.29 7.16 4.34
C LEU A 27 4.01 7.68 3.69
N VAL A 28 2.86 7.55 4.33
CA VAL A 28 1.58 8.01 3.78
C VAL A 28 0.93 9.03 4.69
N ALA A 29 0.23 9.99 4.10
CA ALA A 29 -0.61 10.94 4.83
C ALA A 29 -1.88 10.26 5.37
N LEU A 30 -2.38 10.72 6.51
CA LEU A 30 -3.71 10.37 7.00
C LEU A 30 -4.67 11.51 6.68
N LEU A 31 -5.56 11.29 5.73
CA LEU A 31 -6.51 12.28 5.24
C LEU A 31 -7.93 11.94 5.69
N ASP A 32 -8.77 12.97 5.82
CA ASP A 32 -10.13 12.80 6.30
C ASP A 32 -11.10 13.68 5.52
N HIS A 33 -11.96 13.04 4.72
CA HIS A 33 -13.00 13.70 3.92
C HIS A 33 -14.24 14.06 4.74
N THR A 34 -14.37 13.56 5.96
CA THR A 34 -15.51 13.88 6.85
C THR A 34 -15.38 15.26 7.51
N GLY A 35 -14.16 15.84 7.49
CA GLY A 35 -13.85 17.10 8.18
C GLY A 35 -13.89 17.00 9.71
N THR A 36 -13.85 15.78 10.27
CA THR A 36 -13.93 15.55 11.72
C THR A 36 -12.56 15.46 12.40
N ALA A 37 -11.49 15.26 11.63
CA ALA A 37 -10.14 15.15 12.13
C ALA A 37 -9.71 16.38 12.94
N THR A 38 -9.23 16.14 14.16
CA THR A 38 -8.62 17.19 14.97
C THR A 38 -7.22 17.52 14.46
N THR A 39 -6.89 18.81 14.34
CA THR A 39 -5.51 19.24 14.10
C THR A 39 -4.72 19.09 15.41
N GLY A 40 -3.81 18.12 15.47
CA GLY A 40 -2.82 18.04 16.53
C GLY A 40 -1.91 19.26 16.53
N THR A 41 -1.31 19.63 17.66
CA THR A 41 -0.26 20.65 17.66
C THR A 41 1.02 20.03 17.09
N PRO A 42 1.66 20.64 16.07
CA PRO A 42 2.88 20.10 15.48
C PRO A 42 4.00 19.87 16.50
N ASP A 43 4.44 18.62 16.64
CA ASP A 43 5.67 18.26 17.37
C ASP A 43 6.91 18.72 16.57
N PRO A 44 8.02 19.13 17.21
CA PRO A 44 9.32 19.26 16.56
C PRO A 44 9.70 18.13 15.58
N GLU A 45 9.41 16.86 15.91
CA GLU A 45 9.69 15.72 15.03
C GLU A 45 8.84 15.73 13.75
N ASP A 46 7.54 16.01 13.89
CA ASP A 46 6.60 16.13 12.77
C ASP A 46 6.96 17.31 11.86
N ARG A 47 7.38 18.44 12.45
CA ARG A 47 7.86 19.60 11.67
C ARG A 47 9.12 19.27 10.88
N ALA A 48 10.05 18.53 11.48
CA ALA A 48 11.27 18.09 10.80
C ALA A 48 10.95 17.10 9.66
N LEU A 49 10.03 16.16 9.90
CA LEU A 49 9.58 15.21 8.89
C LEU A 49 8.84 15.90 7.73
N ALA A 50 7.93 16.83 8.03
CA ALA A 50 7.21 17.61 7.02
C ALA A 50 8.18 18.42 6.13
N GLY A 51 9.21 19.02 6.72
CA GLY A 51 10.27 19.70 5.97
C GLY A 51 11.08 18.75 5.07
N GLN A 52 11.28 17.49 5.48
CA GLN A 52 11.92 16.48 4.64
C GLN A 52 11.02 16.02 3.49
N VAL A 53 9.72 15.85 3.73
CA VAL A 53 8.74 15.54 2.67
C VAL A 53 8.71 16.65 1.63
N GLN A 54 8.62 17.92 2.06
CA GLN A 54 8.66 19.07 1.16
C GLN A 54 9.94 19.07 0.32
N ARG A 55 11.10 18.88 0.94
CA ARG A 55 12.39 18.83 0.24
C ARG A 55 12.45 17.66 -0.74
N ALA A 56 12.00 16.47 -0.34
CA ALA A 56 11.99 15.30 -1.22
C ALA A 56 11.14 15.55 -2.47
N TRP A 57 9.96 16.15 -2.31
CA TRP A 57 9.10 16.54 -3.43
C TRP A 57 9.80 17.53 -4.36
N GLU A 58 10.36 18.62 -3.82
CA GLU A 58 11.05 19.64 -4.61
C GLU A 58 12.23 19.06 -5.41
N VAL A 59 13.07 18.25 -4.77
CA VAL A 59 14.25 17.65 -5.41
C VAL A 59 13.85 16.71 -6.55
N LEU A 60 12.89 15.80 -6.32
CA LEU A 60 12.48 14.82 -7.33
C LEU A 60 11.72 15.48 -8.48
N ARG A 61 10.77 16.39 -8.18
CA ARG A 61 10.00 17.12 -9.19
C ARG A 61 10.90 17.91 -10.13
N ASP A 62 11.93 18.55 -9.59
CA ASP A 62 12.85 19.38 -10.36
C ASP A 62 13.84 18.52 -11.19
N ALA A 63 14.11 17.28 -10.74
CA ALA A 63 15.04 16.36 -11.40
C ALA A 63 14.38 15.49 -12.50
N ASP A 64 13.14 15.05 -12.29
CA ASP A 64 12.40 14.19 -13.22
C ASP A 64 10.92 14.61 -13.25
N PRO A 65 10.42 15.13 -14.39
CA PRO A 65 9.04 15.57 -14.50
C PRO A 65 8.03 14.42 -14.34
N ASP A 66 8.43 13.16 -14.52
CA ASP A 66 7.58 11.97 -14.39
C ASP A 66 7.31 11.58 -12.93
N THR A 67 8.03 12.15 -11.98
CA THR A 67 7.82 11.89 -10.54
C THR A 67 6.51 12.48 -10.01
N THR A 68 6.00 11.86 -8.96
CA THR A 68 4.79 12.23 -8.23
C THR A 68 5.11 12.30 -6.73
N VAL A 69 4.13 12.70 -5.93
CA VAL A 69 4.28 12.77 -4.47
C VAL A 69 4.56 11.38 -3.88
N GLN A 70 3.98 10.32 -4.46
CA GLN A 70 4.28 8.93 -4.10
C GLN A 70 5.79 8.64 -4.18
N ASP A 71 6.48 9.05 -5.24
CA ASP A 71 7.89 8.72 -5.42
C ASP A 71 8.77 9.41 -4.36
N ALA A 72 8.43 10.65 -3.99
CA ALA A 72 9.09 11.38 -2.93
C ALA A 72 8.87 10.72 -1.55
N LEU A 73 7.66 10.23 -1.29
CA LEU A 73 7.32 9.54 -0.06
C LEU A 73 8.01 8.18 0.03
N ALA A 74 8.08 7.43 -1.07
CA ALA A 74 8.78 6.17 -1.16
C ALA A 74 10.31 6.35 -0.99
N ALA A 75 10.91 7.34 -1.66
CA ALA A 75 12.33 7.65 -1.52
C ALA A 75 12.69 8.05 -0.07
N LEU A 76 11.86 8.88 0.57
CA LEU A 76 12.06 9.24 1.97
C LEU A 76 11.89 8.03 2.90
N ALA A 77 10.91 7.18 2.64
CA ALA A 77 10.67 5.97 3.41
C ALA A 77 11.82 4.96 3.23
N HIS A 78 12.35 4.77 2.03
CA HIS A 78 13.51 3.94 1.77
C HIS A 78 14.71 4.33 2.65
N LEU A 79 14.94 5.64 2.85
CA LEU A 79 16.04 6.14 3.66
C LEU A 79 15.83 6.03 5.17
N ARG A 80 14.58 5.95 5.65
CA ARG A 80 14.26 6.11 7.08
C ARG A 80 13.51 4.93 7.70
N LEU A 81 12.78 4.20 6.89
CA LEU A 81 11.77 3.23 7.27
C LEU A 81 12.08 1.84 6.72
N ARG A 82 13.30 1.59 6.23
CA ARG A 82 13.69 0.28 5.73
C ARG A 82 14.95 -0.20 6.44
N PRO A 83 15.04 -1.49 6.81
CA PRO A 83 16.32 -2.08 7.19
C PRO A 83 17.29 -2.00 6.01
N THR A 84 18.58 -1.79 6.29
CA THR A 84 19.61 -1.81 5.23
C THR A 84 19.61 -3.19 4.58
N PRO A 85 19.41 -3.30 3.26
CA PRO A 85 19.43 -4.59 2.59
C PRO A 85 20.84 -5.19 2.63
N ASP A 86 20.92 -6.52 2.71
CA ASP A 86 22.21 -7.24 2.71
C ASP A 86 22.95 -7.10 1.36
N VAL A 87 22.22 -6.88 0.28
CA VAL A 87 22.75 -6.62 -1.06
C VAL A 87 22.40 -5.19 -1.47
N PRO A 88 23.40 -4.32 -1.74
CA PRO A 88 23.13 -3.00 -2.28
C PRO A 88 22.47 -3.13 -3.66
N VAL A 89 21.25 -2.62 -3.81
CA VAL A 89 20.64 -2.41 -5.12
C VAL A 89 21.48 -1.36 -5.83
N SER A 90 22.05 -1.69 -6.98
CA SER A 90 22.81 -0.71 -7.76
C SER A 90 21.81 0.21 -8.47
N PRO A 91 21.75 1.51 -8.13
CA PRO A 91 20.82 2.42 -8.78
C PRO A 91 21.21 2.52 -10.25
N GLY A 92 20.36 2.02 -11.14
CA GLY A 92 20.51 2.21 -12.56
C GLY A 92 20.44 3.70 -12.94
N ALA A 93 20.80 4.04 -14.18
CA ALA A 93 20.56 5.37 -14.74
C ALA A 93 19.08 5.58 -15.17
N GLY A 94 18.15 4.87 -14.55
CA GLY A 94 16.73 4.83 -14.91
C GLY A 94 15.94 6.05 -14.44
N SER A 95 14.63 6.04 -14.71
CA SER A 95 13.69 7.05 -14.21
C SER A 95 13.68 7.08 -12.68
N LEU A 96 13.32 8.24 -12.12
CA LEU A 96 13.06 8.38 -10.69
C LEU A 96 11.62 7.98 -10.31
N ALA A 97 10.74 7.84 -11.29
CA ALA A 97 9.36 7.48 -11.10
C ALA A 97 9.21 5.95 -10.97
N ALA A 98 8.52 5.51 -9.92
CA ALA A 98 8.11 4.12 -9.76
C ALA A 98 7.11 3.71 -10.85
N TRP A 99 6.96 2.39 -11.04
CA TRP A 99 6.04 1.83 -12.01
C TRP A 99 4.58 2.20 -11.68
N ARG A 100 3.76 2.33 -12.72
CA ARG A 100 2.32 2.58 -12.64
C ARG A 100 1.60 1.85 -13.77
N PRO A 101 0.31 1.53 -13.61
CA PRO A 101 -0.50 0.97 -14.69
C PRO A 101 -0.53 1.93 -15.89
N GLY A 102 -0.42 1.38 -17.10
CA GLY A 102 -0.30 2.18 -18.33
C GLY A 102 -1.54 3.03 -18.66
N ASP A 103 -2.66 2.77 -18.01
CA ASP A 103 -3.93 3.50 -18.16
C ASP A 103 -4.17 4.55 -17.05
N THR A 104 -3.24 4.67 -16.11
CA THR A 104 -3.31 5.67 -15.03
C THR A 104 -2.63 6.96 -15.50
N ASP A 105 -3.45 7.98 -15.75
CA ASP A 105 -2.96 9.30 -16.12
C ASP A 105 -2.11 9.90 -14.99
N ARG A 106 -0.93 10.41 -15.35
CA ARG A 106 -0.13 11.22 -14.43
C ARG A 106 -0.84 12.57 -14.20
N PRO A 107 -1.10 12.97 -12.94
CA PRO A 107 -1.69 14.28 -12.67
C PRO A 107 -0.78 15.41 -13.16
N ASP A 108 -1.37 16.55 -13.52
CA ASP A 108 -0.60 17.72 -13.93
C ASP A 108 0.27 18.28 -12.78
N ALA A 109 1.17 19.20 -13.11
CA ALA A 109 2.08 19.77 -12.10
C ALA A 109 1.35 20.45 -10.93
N ALA A 110 0.26 21.16 -11.21
CA ALA A 110 -0.49 21.88 -10.18
C ALA A 110 -1.23 20.91 -9.25
N ALA A 111 -1.79 19.83 -9.79
CA ALA A 111 -2.42 18.77 -9.01
C ALA A 111 -1.42 18.06 -8.09
N ARG A 112 -0.21 17.76 -8.58
CA ARG A 112 0.86 17.17 -7.77
C ARG A 112 1.38 18.11 -6.69
N ASP A 113 1.53 19.41 -6.98
CA ASP A 113 1.91 20.41 -5.97
C ASP A 113 0.84 20.58 -4.88
N ALA A 114 -0.45 20.51 -5.27
CA ALA A 114 -1.55 20.54 -4.33
C ALA A 114 -1.59 19.28 -3.45
N GLU A 115 -1.32 18.11 -4.02
CA GLU A 115 -1.18 16.85 -3.27
C GLU A 115 -0.01 16.92 -2.29
N ALA A 116 1.17 17.36 -2.73
CA ALA A 116 2.34 17.51 -1.88
C ALA A 116 2.04 18.44 -0.70
N SER A 117 1.37 19.55 -0.96
CA SER A 117 0.95 20.50 0.09
C SER A 117 0.01 19.85 1.12
N ARG A 118 -0.96 19.03 0.68
CA ARG A 118 -1.85 18.29 1.59
C ARG A 118 -1.10 17.26 2.41
N VAL A 119 -0.17 16.54 1.81
CA VAL A 119 0.65 15.52 2.48
C VAL A 119 1.57 16.19 3.52
N VAL A 120 2.25 17.29 3.16
CA VAL A 120 3.09 18.06 4.09
C VAL A 120 2.28 18.60 5.26
N ASP A 121 1.08 19.12 5.00
CA ASP A 121 0.17 19.57 6.07
C ASP A 121 -0.25 18.41 6.99
N ALA A 122 -0.59 17.25 6.43
CA ALA A 122 -0.94 16.08 7.23
C ALA A 122 0.25 15.64 8.12
N VAL A 123 1.44 15.52 7.54
CA VAL A 123 2.67 15.15 8.25
C VAL A 123 3.01 16.15 9.35
N LEU A 124 2.91 17.45 9.07
CA LEU A 124 3.17 18.52 10.04
C LEU A 124 2.29 18.41 11.29
N HIS A 125 1.08 17.88 11.14
CA HIS A 125 0.11 17.73 12.23
C HIS A 125 0.06 16.30 12.80
N GLY A 126 1.11 15.49 12.59
CA GLY A 126 1.21 14.12 13.11
C GLY A 126 0.28 13.12 12.43
N ARG A 127 -0.36 13.50 11.32
CA ARG A 127 -1.32 12.67 10.58
C ARG A 127 -0.60 11.92 9.46
N HIS A 128 0.25 10.98 9.85
CA HIS A 128 1.01 10.14 8.93
C HIS A 128 1.18 8.72 9.46
N LEU A 129 1.36 7.78 8.54
CA LEU A 129 1.47 6.36 8.80
C LEU A 129 2.63 5.77 8.00
N ARG A 130 3.26 4.72 8.54
CA ARG A 130 4.19 3.87 7.79
C ARG A 130 3.42 2.69 7.22
N VAL A 131 3.51 2.48 5.92
CA VAL A 131 2.96 1.30 5.25
C VAL A 131 4.13 0.61 4.55
N VAL A 132 4.15 -0.72 4.55
CA VAL A 132 5.16 -1.48 3.81
C VAL A 132 4.41 -2.44 2.93
N ASN A 133 4.56 -2.28 1.62
CA ASN A 133 3.82 -3.03 0.62
C ASN A 133 4.64 -4.23 0.17
N TRP A 134 4.11 -5.44 0.36
CA TRP A 134 4.61 -6.67 -0.26
C TRP A 134 3.54 -7.22 -1.20
N HIS A 135 3.94 -7.76 -2.35
CA HIS A 135 3.01 -8.45 -3.25
C HIS A 135 3.13 -9.96 -3.03
N ASN A 136 4.30 -10.53 -3.34
CA ASN A 136 4.59 -11.95 -3.15
C ASN A 136 5.63 -12.16 -2.05
N THR A 137 5.49 -13.23 -1.27
CA THR A 137 6.37 -13.54 -0.12
C THR A 137 6.80 -15.01 -0.13
N PRO A 138 7.53 -15.47 -1.16
CA PRO A 138 7.86 -16.88 -1.34
C PRO A 138 8.70 -17.43 -0.18
N ALA A 139 8.61 -18.74 0.03
CA ALA A 139 9.32 -19.41 1.12
C ALA A 139 10.85 -19.23 1.04
N SER A 140 11.42 -19.11 -0.16
CA SER A 140 12.85 -18.84 -0.39
C SER A 140 13.31 -17.50 0.18
N HIS A 141 12.40 -16.53 0.31
CA HIS A 141 12.67 -15.19 0.86
C HIS A 141 12.21 -15.06 2.33
N ALA A 142 11.67 -16.12 2.94
CA ALA A 142 11.09 -16.05 4.29
C ALA A 142 12.07 -15.57 5.37
N ALA A 143 13.36 -15.91 5.25
CA ALA A 143 14.38 -15.44 6.19
C ALA A 143 14.63 -13.94 6.09
N GLU A 144 14.58 -13.37 4.89
CA GLU A 144 14.70 -11.93 4.66
C GLU A 144 13.47 -11.20 5.17
N LEU A 145 12.27 -11.66 4.78
CA LEU A 145 11.01 -11.12 5.26
C LEU A 145 10.95 -11.13 6.81
N ARG A 146 11.39 -12.20 7.46
CA ARG A 146 11.47 -12.25 8.93
C ARG A 146 12.35 -11.14 9.49
N ARG A 147 13.56 -10.93 8.95
CA ARG A 147 14.47 -9.86 9.41
C ARG A 147 13.83 -8.49 9.25
N GLU A 148 13.14 -8.26 8.12
CA GLU A 148 12.44 -7.00 7.90
C GLU A 148 11.30 -6.79 8.90
N LEU A 149 10.43 -7.78 9.08
CA LEU A 149 9.32 -7.71 10.03
C LEU A 149 9.79 -7.58 11.48
N GLU A 150 10.88 -8.24 11.88
CA GLU A 150 11.52 -8.06 13.19
C GLU A 150 11.97 -6.61 13.39
N TRP A 151 12.62 -6.03 12.38
CA TRP A 151 13.06 -4.65 12.42
C TRP A 151 11.89 -3.67 12.61
N TYR A 152 10.76 -3.91 11.94
CA TYR A 152 9.53 -3.14 12.10
C TYR A 152 8.90 -3.34 13.49
N ALA A 153 8.77 -4.58 13.96
CA ALA A 153 8.14 -4.91 15.23
C ALA A 153 8.88 -4.29 16.44
N GLU A 154 10.20 -4.18 16.36
CA GLU A 154 11.02 -3.51 17.38
C GLU A 154 10.75 -2.00 17.48
N ARG A 155 10.43 -1.34 16.35
CA ARG A 155 10.44 0.13 16.23
C ARG A 155 9.05 0.75 16.20
N PHE A 156 8.06 0.01 15.73
CA PHE A 156 6.74 0.52 15.43
C PHE A 156 5.65 -0.31 16.11
N SER A 157 4.47 0.27 16.19
CA SER A 157 3.31 -0.40 16.73
C SER A 157 2.39 -0.90 15.63
N PRO A 158 1.86 -2.14 15.75
CA PRO A 158 0.96 -2.68 14.77
C PRO A 158 -0.33 -1.87 14.72
N VAL A 159 -0.78 -1.53 13.51
CA VAL A 159 -2.00 -0.77 13.32
C VAL A 159 -3.13 -1.70 12.90
N THR A 160 -4.16 -1.80 13.74
CA THR A 160 -5.45 -2.39 13.39
C THR A 160 -6.36 -1.35 12.74
N GLU A 161 -7.44 -1.79 12.10
CA GLU A 161 -8.51 -0.89 11.62
C GLU A 161 -9.00 0.07 12.72
N ALA A 162 -9.25 -0.45 13.92
CA ALA A 162 -9.71 0.35 15.06
C ALA A 162 -8.65 1.37 15.53
N ALA A 163 -7.38 0.98 15.55
CA ALA A 163 -6.29 1.87 15.91
C ALA A 163 -6.13 3.01 14.89
N LEU A 164 -6.28 2.71 13.60
CA LEU A 164 -6.23 3.70 12.53
C LEU A 164 -7.37 4.71 12.65
N HIS A 165 -8.61 4.24 12.86
CA HIS A 165 -9.74 5.15 13.10
C HIS A 165 -9.53 6.02 14.33
N SER A 166 -9.04 5.44 15.44
CA SER A 166 -8.70 6.22 16.64
C SER A 166 -7.63 7.28 16.36
N ALA A 167 -6.62 6.97 15.55
CA ALA A 167 -5.59 7.94 15.17
C ALA A 167 -6.14 9.05 14.27
N LEU A 168 -7.04 8.72 13.34
CA LEU A 168 -7.76 9.68 12.50
C LEU A 168 -8.69 10.59 13.33
N ASP A 169 -9.30 10.07 14.40
CA ASP A 169 -10.17 10.84 15.30
C ASP A 169 -9.39 11.78 16.22
N THR A 170 -8.26 11.31 16.75
CA THR A 170 -7.53 11.99 17.83
C THR A 170 -6.24 12.68 17.39
N GLY A 171 -5.78 12.39 16.17
CA GLY A 171 -4.47 12.78 15.67
C GLY A 171 -3.30 12.12 16.39
N ARG A 172 -3.53 11.03 17.15
CA ARG A 172 -2.50 10.37 17.97
C ARG A 172 -2.62 8.86 17.96
N TRP A 173 -1.47 8.19 17.95
CA TRP A 173 -1.39 6.75 18.22
C TRP A 173 -1.54 6.49 19.73
N ALA A 174 -2.19 5.38 20.09
CA ALA A 174 -2.34 4.98 21.49
C ALA A 174 -1.00 4.52 22.09
N ASP A 175 -0.17 3.88 21.27
CA ASP A 175 1.21 3.54 21.62
C ASP A 175 2.12 4.75 21.33
N PRO A 176 3.11 5.05 22.19
CA PRO A 176 4.10 6.08 21.91
C PRO A 176 4.96 5.80 20.67
N ARG A 177 5.11 4.54 20.24
CA ARG A 177 5.80 4.20 19.00
C ARG A 177 4.90 4.52 17.79
N PRO A 178 5.46 5.03 16.67
CA PRO A 178 4.68 5.31 15.47
C PRO A 178 4.02 4.03 14.93
N GLY A 179 2.84 4.17 14.33
CA GLY A 179 2.14 3.05 13.70
C GLY A 179 2.81 2.53 12.43
N VAL A 180 2.75 1.21 12.21
CA VAL A 180 3.12 0.53 10.96
C VAL A 180 2.00 -0.41 10.49
N VAL A 181 1.81 -0.46 9.17
CA VAL A 181 0.96 -1.43 8.48
C VAL A 181 1.81 -2.25 7.52
N PRO A 182 2.07 -3.53 7.83
CA PRO A 182 2.45 -4.52 6.84
C PRO A 182 1.27 -4.80 5.90
N ALA A 183 1.38 -4.40 4.64
CA ALA A 183 0.35 -4.58 3.63
C ALA A 183 0.77 -5.65 2.62
N PHE A 184 -0.11 -6.62 2.38
CA PHE A 184 0.09 -7.74 1.47
C PHE A 184 -0.95 -7.68 0.35
N PHE A 185 -0.49 -7.37 -0.85
CA PHE A 185 -1.33 -7.22 -2.04
C PHE A 185 -1.47 -8.55 -2.80
N ASP A 186 -2.25 -8.54 -3.86
CA ASP A 186 -2.34 -9.57 -4.90
C ASP A 186 -2.90 -10.95 -4.50
N GLY A 187 -3.07 -11.23 -3.22
CA GLY A 187 -3.76 -12.45 -2.77
C GLY A 187 -2.96 -13.74 -3.03
N PHE A 188 -1.63 -13.65 -3.12
CA PHE A 188 -0.77 -14.84 -3.25
C PHE A 188 -0.90 -15.78 -2.04
N ALA A 189 -0.82 -17.09 -2.29
CA ALA A 189 -0.83 -18.15 -1.28
C ALA A 189 0.31 -17.99 -0.29
N SER A 190 1.45 -17.49 -0.77
CA SER A 190 2.64 -17.22 0.02
C SER A 190 2.38 -16.19 1.12
N ALA A 191 1.50 -15.21 0.91
CA ALA A 191 1.13 -14.24 1.94
C ALA A 191 0.43 -14.91 3.14
N ALA A 192 -0.43 -15.91 2.89
CA ALA A 192 -1.07 -16.70 3.94
C ALA A 192 -0.14 -17.74 4.59
N GLN A 193 0.78 -18.31 3.80
CA GLN A 193 1.64 -19.42 4.24
C GLN A 193 2.94 -18.98 4.91
N VAL A 194 3.44 -17.78 4.57
CA VAL A 194 4.73 -17.26 5.02
C VAL A 194 4.54 -15.96 5.78
N ALA A 195 3.95 -14.95 5.16
CA ALA A 195 3.91 -13.61 5.75
C ALA A 195 3.01 -13.52 6.99
N ALA A 196 1.79 -14.04 6.92
CA ALA A 196 0.85 -14.01 8.04
C ALA A 196 1.38 -14.71 9.30
N PRO A 197 1.91 -15.97 9.24
CA PRO A 197 2.55 -16.58 10.40
C PRO A 197 3.70 -15.75 11.00
N LEU A 198 4.52 -15.11 10.15
CA LEU A 198 5.60 -14.23 10.64
C LEU A 198 5.04 -12.99 11.33
N CYS A 199 3.99 -12.36 10.78
CA CYS A 199 3.33 -11.25 11.46
C CYS A 199 2.81 -11.68 12.83
N GLU A 200 2.15 -12.83 12.92
CA GLU A 200 1.60 -13.35 14.18
C GLU A 200 2.68 -13.64 15.23
N GLU A 201 3.77 -14.31 14.84
CA GLU A 201 4.90 -14.58 15.72
C GLU A 201 5.52 -13.29 16.29
N LEU A 202 5.54 -12.23 15.49
CA LEU A 202 6.14 -10.94 15.82
C LEU A 202 5.16 -9.93 16.44
N GLY A 203 3.89 -10.33 16.63
CA GLY A 203 2.85 -9.45 17.16
C GLY A 203 2.44 -8.32 16.23
N LEU A 204 2.68 -8.46 14.92
CA LEU A 204 2.24 -7.53 13.88
C LEU A 204 0.84 -7.88 13.36
N VAL A 205 0.18 -6.90 12.77
CA VAL A 205 -1.13 -7.06 12.13
C VAL A 205 -0.99 -6.77 10.64
N GLY A 206 -1.05 -7.82 9.81
CA GLY A 206 -1.06 -7.69 8.35
C GLY A 206 -2.39 -7.13 7.82
N TRP A 207 -2.32 -6.44 6.69
CA TRP A 207 -3.46 -5.93 5.91
C TRP A 207 -3.44 -6.57 4.53
N PHE A 208 -4.48 -7.32 4.18
CA PHE A 208 -4.52 -8.15 2.96
C PHE A 208 -5.47 -7.57 1.92
N TYR A 209 -4.99 -7.44 0.68
CA TYR A 209 -5.69 -6.83 -0.45
C TYR A 209 -5.80 -7.83 -1.63
N PRO A 210 -6.65 -8.87 -1.54
CA PRO A 210 -6.74 -9.89 -2.59
C PRO A 210 -7.66 -9.46 -3.76
N PRO A 211 -7.23 -9.61 -5.03
CA PRO A 211 -8.12 -9.62 -6.18
C PRO A 211 -9.00 -10.88 -6.17
N THR A 212 -10.32 -10.71 -6.08
CA THR A 212 -11.20 -11.85 -5.74
C THR A 212 -11.25 -12.93 -6.82
N GLU A 213 -11.15 -12.57 -8.11
CA GLU A 213 -11.16 -13.56 -9.18
C GLU A 213 -9.85 -14.38 -9.24
N PHE A 214 -8.75 -13.90 -8.65
CA PHE A 214 -7.53 -14.70 -8.55
C PHE A 214 -7.71 -15.87 -7.57
N LEU A 215 -8.42 -15.64 -6.47
CA LEU A 215 -8.77 -16.69 -5.48
C LEU A 215 -9.79 -17.70 -6.03
N ASP A 216 -10.66 -17.26 -6.95
CA ASP A 216 -11.60 -18.14 -7.67
C ASP A 216 -10.94 -18.91 -8.82
N CYS A 217 -9.81 -18.43 -9.32
CA CYS A 217 -9.13 -18.99 -10.47
C CYS A 217 -8.58 -20.39 -10.16
N PRO A 218 -8.93 -21.44 -10.94
CA PRO A 218 -8.38 -22.77 -10.74
C PRO A 218 -6.84 -22.78 -10.82
N PRO A 219 -6.11 -23.58 -10.02
CA PRO A 219 -4.64 -23.56 -9.99
C PRO A 219 -3.97 -23.67 -11.37
N ALA A 220 -4.53 -24.49 -12.27
CA ALA A 220 -4.02 -24.66 -13.63
C ALA A 220 -4.12 -23.39 -14.52
N GLN A 221 -4.94 -22.41 -14.14
CA GLN A 221 -5.19 -21.15 -14.86
C GLN A 221 -4.54 -19.94 -14.19
N GLN A 222 -4.12 -20.05 -12.93
CA GLN A 222 -3.63 -18.93 -12.13
C GLN A 222 -2.41 -18.23 -12.74
N ARG A 223 -1.53 -18.95 -13.44
CA ARG A 223 -0.37 -18.34 -14.13
C ARG A 223 -0.78 -17.45 -15.29
N ALA A 224 -1.75 -17.91 -16.07
CA ALA A 224 -2.27 -17.12 -17.19
C ALA A 224 -3.04 -15.90 -16.67
N PHE A 225 -3.85 -16.10 -15.61
CA PHE A 225 -4.55 -15.02 -14.94
C PHE A 225 -3.57 -13.96 -14.40
N ALA A 226 -2.50 -14.38 -13.72
CA ALA A 226 -1.51 -13.48 -13.18
C ALA A 226 -0.81 -12.64 -14.26
N ALA A 227 -0.41 -13.27 -15.36
CA ALA A 227 0.20 -12.57 -16.49
C ALA A 227 -0.77 -11.61 -17.21
N GLU A 228 -2.07 -11.91 -17.23
CA GLU A 228 -3.10 -11.04 -17.85
C GLU A 228 -3.45 -9.83 -16.98
N HIS A 229 -3.21 -9.92 -15.67
CA HIS A 229 -3.68 -8.96 -14.68
C HIS A 229 -2.53 -8.34 -13.86
N ASP A 230 -1.32 -8.29 -14.44
CA ASP A 230 -0.15 -7.65 -13.85
C ASP A 230 0.12 -8.11 -12.40
N LEU A 231 -0.05 -9.41 -12.12
CA LEU A 231 0.31 -10.01 -10.83
C LEU A 231 1.71 -10.64 -10.95
N GLY A 232 2.62 -10.17 -10.13
CA GLY A 232 4.03 -10.53 -10.16
C GLY A 232 4.36 -11.94 -9.69
N VAL A 233 4.38 -12.91 -10.61
CA VAL A 233 4.79 -14.28 -10.31
C VAL A 233 6.31 -14.40 -10.42
N LEU A 234 6.95 -14.81 -9.32
CA LEU A 234 8.39 -15.00 -9.29
C LEU A 234 8.80 -16.33 -9.93
N ASP A 235 10.01 -16.37 -10.50
CA ASP A 235 10.57 -17.57 -11.12
C ASP A 235 10.57 -18.80 -10.18
N GLU A 236 10.69 -18.57 -8.87
CA GLU A 236 10.67 -19.61 -7.84
C GLU A 236 9.28 -20.17 -7.53
N ASP A 237 8.21 -19.44 -7.89
CA ASP A 237 6.83 -19.92 -7.85
C ASP A 237 6.46 -20.68 -9.13
N LEU A 238 7.32 -20.60 -10.16
CA LEU A 238 7.06 -21.26 -11.43
C LEU A 238 7.19 -22.80 -11.43
N PRO A 239 8.03 -23.46 -10.62
CA PRO A 239 8.10 -24.92 -10.60
C PRO A 239 6.95 -25.55 -9.79
N GLY A 240 6.21 -26.47 -10.42
CA GLY A 240 5.24 -27.34 -9.74
C GLY A 240 3.76 -26.94 -9.87
N ASP A 241 2.91 -27.73 -9.23
CA ASP A 241 1.44 -27.63 -9.30
C ASP A 241 0.83 -26.95 -8.07
N ALA A 242 1.65 -26.29 -7.24
CA ALA A 242 1.16 -25.55 -6.08
C ALA A 242 0.30 -24.35 -6.55
N PRO A 243 -0.84 -24.07 -5.91
CA PRO A 243 -1.61 -22.87 -6.19
C PRO A 243 -0.81 -21.60 -5.90
N LEU A 244 -0.88 -20.64 -6.82
CA LEU A 244 -0.32 -19.29 -6.66
C LEU A 244 -1.21 -18.42 -5.77
N ALA A 245 -2.53 -18.51 -5.89
CA ALA A 245 -3.46 -17.72 -5.09
C ALA A 245 -3.80 -18.41 -3.76
N MET A 246 -4.02 -17.62 -2.70
CA MET A 246 -4.57 -18.14 -1.45
C MET A 246 -5.99 -18.68 -1.66
N THR A 247 -6.46 -19.53 -0.76
CA THR A 247 -7.86 -20.00 -0.80
C THR A 247 -8.78 -19.05 -0.04
N TRP A 248 -10.08 -19.12 -0.33
CA TRP A 248 -11.09 -18.41 0.46
C TRP A 248 -11.09 -18.82 1.94
N ASP A 249 -10.82 -20.09 2.24
CA ASP A 249 -10.71 -20.58 3.63
C ASP A 249 -9.51 -19.95 4.34
N ALA A 250 -8.37 -19.81 3.64
CA ALA A 250 -7.21 -19.11 4.18
C ALA A 250 -7.53 -17.63 4.44
N LEU A 251 -8.22 -16.95 3.51
CA LEU A 251 -8.62 -15.56 3.71
C LEU A 251 -9.60 -15.40 4.88
N ALA A 252 -10.56 -16.31 5.03
CA ALA A 252 -11.49 -16.31 6.16
C ALA A 252 -10.76 -16.47 7.50
N ASP A 253 -9.76 -17.36 7.55
CA ASP A 253 -8.92 -17.55 8.72
C ASP A 253 -8.06 -16.31 9.02
N LEU A 254 -7.41 -15.72 8.00
CA LEU A 254 -6.65 -14.47 8.14
C LEU A 254 -7.53 -13.37 8.75
N ALA A 255 -8.78 -13.24 8.31
CA ALA A 255 -9.68 -12.19 8.79
C ALA A 255 -10.01 -12.27 10.30
N THR A 256 -9.74 -13.41 10.95
CA THR A 256 -9.91 -13.55 12.41
C THR A 256 -8.82 -12.82 13.21
N ARG A 257 -7.65 -12.55 12.59
CA ARG A 257 -6.44 -12.03 13.25
C ARG A 257 -5.84 -10.80 12.55
N HIS A 258 -6.18 -10.62 11.28
CA HIS A 258 -5.64 -9.60 10.39
C HIS A 258 -6.77 -8.76 9.77
N VAL A 259 -6.36 -7.70 9.06
CA VAL A 259 -7.29 -6.81 8.35
C VAL A 259 -7.42 -7.27 6.91
N VAL A 260 -8.65 -7.37 6.40
CA VAL A 260 -8.93 -7.67 4.99
C VAL A 260 -9.55 -6.44 4.34
N CYS A 261 -9.01 -6.06 3.19
CA CYS A 261 -9.41 -4.95 2.36
C CYS A 261 -9.86 -5.45 0.98
N GLY A 262 -10.47 -4.56 0.19
CA GLY A 262 -10.80 -4.85 -1.20
C GLY A 262 -9.71 -4.41 -2.18
N HIS A 263 -9.54 -5.18 -3.25
CA HIS A 263 -8.53 -4.93 -4.29
C HIS A 263 -9.02 -5.29 -5.69
N SER A 264 -10.27 -4.92 -5.98
CA SER A 264 -11.00 -5.27 -7.20
C SER A 264 -11.16 -6.78 -7.46
N ALA A 265 -11.72 -7.13 -8.63
CA ALA A 265 -11.84 -8.52 -9.04
C ALA A 265 -10.56 -9.05 -9.67
N THR A 266 -10.01 -8.28 -10.62
CA THR A 266 -8.91 -8.71 -11.50
C THR A 266 -7.71 -7.79 -11.44
N HIS A 267 -7.44 -7.20 -10.28
CA HIS A 267 -6.32 -6.26 -10.14
C HIS A 267 -6.46 -5.05 -11.09
N ALA A 268 -7.67 -4.46 -11.12
CA ALA A 268 -7.99 -3.34 -11.99
C ALA A 268 -7.46 -2.01 -11.43
N SER A 269 -7.08 -1.09 -12.31
CA SER A 269 -6.89 0.33 -11.97
C SER A 269 -8.26 1.02 -11.82
N SER A 270 -8.34 2.12 -11.05
CA SER A 270 -9.56 2.97 -11.03
C SER A 270 -9.92 3.45 -12.45
N ALA A 271 -8.89 3.81 -13.24
CA ALA A 271 -9.03 4.34 -14.58
C ALA A 271 -9.60 3.33 -15.60
N SER A 272 -9.57 2.04 -15.31
CA SER A 272 -10.18 1.01 -16.15
C SER A 272 -11.70 0.85 -15.91
N VAL A 273 -12.23 1.33 -14.78
CA VAL A 273 -13.63 1.11 -14.37
C VAL A 273 -14.51 2.26 -14.84
N ARG A 274 -15.17 2.09 -15.99
CA ARG A 274 -15.90 3.19 -16.66
C ARG A 274 -17.39 2.97 -16.81
N THR A 275 -17.83 1.72 -16.91
CA THR A 275 -19.23 1.38 -17.16
C THR A 275 -19.90 0.75 -15.94
N PRO A 276 -21.25 0.71 -15.88
CA PRO A 276 -21.96 0.00 -14.83
C PRO A 276 -21.60 -1.49 -14.75
N ALA A 277 -21.24 -2.12 -15.88
CA ALA A 277 -20.80 -3.51 -15.91
C ALA A 277 -19.40 -3.66 -15.27
N ASP A 278 -18.51 -2.70 -15.50
CA ASP A 278 -17.19 -2.68 -14.85
C ASP A 278 -17.34 -2.49 -13.35
N VAL A 279 -18.21 -1.56 -12.91
CA VAL A 279 -18.50 -1.34 -11.48
C VAL A 279 -19.06 -2.60 -10.83
N GLU A 280 -20.04 -3.25 -11.48
CA GLU A 280 -20.60 -4.51 -11.01
C GLU A 280 -19.52 -5.58 -10.83
N ARG A 281 -18.67 -5.77 -11.85
CA ARG A 281 -17.61 -6.79 -11.82
C ARG A 281 -16.49 -6.45 -10.86
N GLN A 282 -15.94 -5.24 -10.91
CA GLN A 282 -14.70 -4.86 -10.23
C GLN A 282 -14.94 -4.35 -8.82
N VAL A 283 -16.16 -3.97 -8.45
CA VAL A 283 -16.46 -3.40 -7.12
C VAL A 283 -17.52 -4.21 -6.40
N HIS A 284 -18.75 -4.26 -6.93
CA HIS A 284 -19.87 -4.81 -6.17
C HIS A 284 -19.73 -6.31 -5.89
N ARG A 285 -19.36 -7.11 -6.89
CA ARG A 285 -19.14 -8.56 -6.71
C ARG A 285 -17.98 -8.87 -5.75
N PRO A 286 -16.78 -8.29 -5.92
CA PRO A 286 -15.67 -8.45 -4.97
C PRO A 286 -16.05 -8.08 -3.55
N LEU A 287 -16.70 -6.92 -3.35
CA LEU A 287 -17.12 -6.49 -2.02
C LEU A 287 -18.15 -7.44 -1.40
N ALA A 288 -19.14 -7.89 -2.18
CA ALA A 288 -20.12 -8.85 -1.70
C ALA A 288 -19.46 -10.17 -1.29
N ARG A 289 -18.54 -10.68 -2.12
CA ARG A 289 -17.82 -11.93 -1.88
C ARG A 289 -16.91 -11.84 -0.67
N LEU A 290 -16.13 -10.77 -0.55
CA LEU A 290 -15.28 -10.54 0.63
C LEU A 290 -16.13 -10.41 1.90
N THR A 291 -17.25 -9.69 1.85
CA THR A 291 -18.15 -9.54 3.01
C THR A 291 -18.75 -10.88 3.43
N GLU A 292 -19.14 -11.73 2.48
CA GLU A 292 -19.64 -13.08 2.75
C GLU A 292 -18.59 -13.93 3.48
N VAL A 293 -17.35 -13.96 2.98
CA VAL A 293 -16.26 -14.79 3.52
C VAL A 293 -15.76 -14.28 4.87
N VAL A 294 -15.58 -12.97 4.99
CA VAL A 294 -15.03 -12.32 6.19
C VAL A 294 -16.11 -12.11 7.28
N GLY A 295 -17.40 -12.20 6.92
CA GLY A 295 -18.53 -11.98 7.82
C GLY A 295 -18.77 -10.52 8.23
N ARG A 296 -17.96 -9.60 7.70
CA ARG A 296 -18.07 -8.15 7.87
C ARG A 296 -17.57 -7.45 6.61
N ARG A 297 -17.92 -6.18 6.46
CA ARG A 297 -17.42 -5.35 5.35
C ARG A 297 -15.88 -5.25 5.42
N PRO A 298 -15.17 -5.30 4.27
CA PRO A 298 -13.73 -5.01 4.23
C PRO A 298 -13.41 -3.64 4.84
N ALA A 299 -12.26 -3.53 5.50
CA ALA A 299 -11.88 -2.32 6.24
C ALA A 299 -11.60 -1.13 5.31
N GLY A 300 -10.91 -1.41 4.20
CA GLY A 300 -10.55 -0.41 3.20
C GLY A 300 -10.55 -0.94 1.77
N TRP A 301 -10.14 -0.08 0.85
CA TRP A 301 -10.03 -0.37 -0.57
C TRP A 301 -8.73 0.20 -1.15
N ALA A 302 -8.11 -0.54 -2.05
CA ALA A 302 -7.02 -0.05 -2.89
C ALA A 302 -7.26 -0.47 -4.34
N TRP A 303 -6.88 0.38 -5.29
CA TRP A 303 -6.78 0.00 -6.70
C TRP A 303 -5.35 -0.41 -7.05
N LEU A 304 -5.19 -1.15 -8.14
CA LEU A 304 -3.88 -1.35 -8.77
C LEU A 304 -3.23 0.03 -9.01
N GLY A 305 -1.95 0.14 -8.69
CA GLY A 305 -1.16 1.38 -8.79
C GLY A 305 -1.38 2.38 -7.66
N GLY A 306 -2.22 2.06 -6.65
CA GLY A 306 -2.40 2.87 -5.45
C GLY A 306 -2.91 4.29 -5.76
N THR A 307 -3.91 4.40 -6.62
CA THR A 307 -4.47 5.68 -7.07
C THR A 307 -5.22 6.42 -5.94
N PRO A 308 -5.09 7.76 -5.82
CA PRO A 308 -5.88 8.55 -4.86
C PRO A 308 -7.38 8.47 -5.13
N PHE A 309 -8.20 8.71 -4.10
CA PHE A 309 -9.65 8.67 -4.23
C PHE A 309 -10.18 9.81 -5.12
N ASP A 310 -10.99 9.48 -6.13
CA ASP A 310 -11.73 10.43 -6.96
C ASP A 310 -13.23 10.16 -6.87
N PRO A 311 -14.02 11.01 -6.17
CA PRO A 311 -15.46 10.80 -6.05
C PRO A 311 -16.22 10.91 -7.38
N THR A 312 -15.59 11.39 -8.45
CA THR A 312 -16.17 11.46 -9.79
C THR A 312 -15.91 10.20 -10.62
N ALA A 313 -14.96 9.35 -10.21
CA ALA A 313 -14.70 8.07 -10.84
C ALA A 313 -15.81 7.04 -10.48
N PRO A 314 -16.39 6.32 -11.46
CA PRO A 314 -17.50 5.40 -11.21
C PRO A 314 -17.18 4.30 -10.18
N GLY A 315 -15.97 3.73 -10.25
CA GLY A 315 -15.53 2.68 -9.32
C GLY A 315 -15.42 3.20 -7.88
N ASP A 316 -14.70 4.31 -7.71
CA ASP A 316 -14.48 4.96 -6.42
C ASP A 316 -15.79 5.37 -5.74
N ALA A 317 -16.69 6.01 -6.49
CA ALA A 317 -18.02 6.38 -5.99
C ALA A 317 -18.82 5.14 -5.55
N ALA A 318 -18.71 4.02 -6.28
CA ALA A 318 -19.37 2.78 -5.91
C ALA A 318 -18.79 2.12 -4.65
N VAL A 319 -17.47 2.18 -4.46
CA VAL A 319 -16.78 1.72 -3.24
C VAL A 319 -17.25 2.54 -2.03
N ALA A 320 -17.27 3.87 -2.16
CA ALA A 320 -17.74 4.76 -1.11
C ALA A 320 -19.23 4.54 -0.80
N ALA A 321 -20.08 4.36 -1.82
CA ALA A 321 -21.50 4.08 -1.66
C ALA A 321 -21.78 2.71 -1.02
N ALA A 322 -20.90 1.72 -1.23
CA ALA A 322 -20.93 0.45 -0.53
C ALA A 322 -20.52 0.59 0.96
N GLY A 323 -20.11 1.79 1.38
CA GLY A 323 -19.80 2.18 2.75
C GLY A 323 -18.44 1.68 3.24
N ILE A 324 -17.50 1.47 2.34
CA ILE A 324 -16.09 1.33 2.69
C ILE A 324 -15.61 2.67 3.26
N ARG A 325 -14.86 2.62 4.36
CA ARG A 325 -14.51 3.82 5.13
C ARG A 325 -13.08 4.28 4.90
N LEU A 326 -12.19 3.38 4.50
CA LEU A 326 -10.79 3.66 4.30
C LEU A 326 -10.41 3.46 2.84
N TRP A 327 -9.64 4.40 2.30
CA TRP A 327 -9.04 4.33 0.98
C TRP A 327 -7.53 4.31 1.12
N THR A 328 -6.86 3.33 0.51
CA THR A 328 -5.41 3.22 0.54
C THR A 328 -4.87 3.55 -0.85
N SER A 329 -4.09 4.63 -0.92
CA SER A 329 -3.30 5.03 -2.08
C SER A 329 -1.81 5.03 -1.71
N ASN A 330 -0.94 5.21 -2.69
CA ASN A 330 0.49 5.29 -2.44
C ASN A 330 0.93 6.62 -1.80
N ALA A 331 0.05 7.62 -1.70
CA ALA A 331 0.34 8.88 -1.03
C ALA A 331 -0.41 9.05 0.31
N ALA A 332 -1.54 8.36 0.49
CA ALA A 332 -2.41 8.55 1.64
C ALA A 332 -3.23 7.32 2.02
N VAL A 333 -3.61 7.26 3.30
CA VAL A 333 -4.81 6.54 3.74
C VAL A 333 -5.88 7.56 4.08
N GLU A 334 -7.03 7.48 3.40
CA GLU A 334 -8.08 8.47 3.45
C GLU A 334 -9.34 7.91 4.10
N ARG A 335 -9.92 8.64 5.06
CA ARG A 335 -11.24 8.34 5.60
C ARG A 335 -12.32 8.96 4.71
N LEU A 336 -13.23 8.15 4.20
CA LEU A 336 -14.29 8.57 3.28
C LEU A 336 -15.59 8.95 3.99
N ALA A 337 -15.92 8.28 5.11
CA ALA A 337 -17.17 8.44 5.86
C ALA A 337 -17.03 8.00 7.32
#